data_AF-A0A959G1R6-F1
#
_entry.id   AF-A0A959G1R6-F1
#
_cell.length_a   1.000
_cell.length_b   1.000
_cell.length_c   1.000
_cell.angle_alpha   90.00
_cell.angle_beta   90.00
_cell.angle_gamma   90.00
#
_symmetry.space_group_name_H-M   'P 1'
#
loop_
_entity.id
_entity.type
_entity.pdbx_description
1 polymer ?
#
loop_
_entity_poly.entity_id
_entity_poly.type
_entity_poly.pdbx_seq_one_letter_code
_entity_poly.pdbx_strand_id
1 'polypeptide(L)' 'MRIALASLLLFISCTVLPGQTNVSGTIASNTTWDLAGSPYILESDVLVPDGVTLDIDPGVE' A
#
# COMPACT_ATOMS: atom_id res chain seq x y z
N MET A 1 -14.87 -44.43 8.18
CA MET A 1 -13.48 -44.08 8.55
C MET A 1 -13.18 -42.69 7.99
N ARG A 2 -13.11 -41.69 8.89
CA ARG A 2 -12.31 -40.47 8.76
C ARG A 2 -12.75 -39.49 7.66
N ILE A 3 -13.85 -38.80 7.94
CA ILE A 3 -14.24 -37.51 7.34
C ILE A 3 -13.25 -36.38 7.76
N ALA A 4 -11.95 -36.69 7.91
CA ALA A 4 -11.04 -35.91 8.76
C ALA A 4 -9.68 -35.57 8.11
N LEU A 5 -9.48 -35.74 6.80
CA LEU A 5 -8.17 -35.48 6.18
C LEU A 5 -8.17 -34.59 4.92
N ALA A 6 -9.32 -34.34 4.29
CA ALA A 6 -9.38 -33.49 3.08
C ALA A 6 -9.69 -32.02 3.38
N SER A 7 -10.25 -31.71 4.55
CA SER A 7 -10.57 -30.34 4.97
C SER A 7 -9.34 -29.56 5.51
N LEU A 8 -8.15 -30.15 5.49
CA LEU A 8 -6.90 -29.57 5.99
C LEU A 8 -6.17 -28.68 4.98
N LEU A 9 -6.62 -28.64 3.72
CA LEU A 9 -6.17 -27.66 2.74
C LEU A 9 -7.22 -26.57 2.64
N LEU A 10 -7.34 -25.79 3.73
CA LEU A 10 -7.75 -24.40 3.61
C LEU A 10 -6.78 -23.79 2.60
N PHE A 11 -7.22 -23.64 1.35
CA PHE A 11 -6.54 -22.82 0.36
C PHE A 11 -6.42 -21.43 0.99
N ILE A 12 -5.31 -21.20 1.68
CA ILE A 12 -4.83 -19.86 2.01
C ILE A 12 -4.46 -19.27 0.66
N SER A 13 -5.46 -18.77 -0.04
CA SER A 13 -5.24 -17.71 -1.01
C SER A 13 -4.82 -16.52 -0.15
N CYS A 14 -3.51 -16.37 0.03
CA CYS A 14 -2.95 -15.13 0.54
C CYS A 14 -3.21 -14.08 -0.53
N THR A 15 -4.41 -13.50 -0.52
CA THR A 15 -4.70 -12.31 -1.30
C THR A 15 -3.92 -11.19 -0.65
N VAL A 16 -2.77 -10.84 -1.24
CA VAL A 16 -2.08 -9.61 -0.88
C VAL A 16 -3.03 -8.47 -1.26
N LEU A 17 -3.71 -7.91 -0.26
CA LEU A 17 -4.45 -6.67 -0.44
C LEU A 17 -3.39 -5.58 -0.68
N PRO A 18 -3.36 -4.89 -1.84
CA PRO A 18 -2.66 -3.61 -1.94
C PRO A 18 -2.92 -2.74 -0.69
N GLY A 19 -1.85 -2.15 -0.16
CA GLY A 19 -1.93 -1.22 0.96
C GLY A 19 -2.40 0.12 0.44
N GLN A 20 -3.67 0.25 0.06
CA GLN A 20 -4.22 1.51 -0.44
C GLN A 20 -4.03 2.64 0.58
N THR A 21 -3.36 3.71 0.16
CA THR A 21 -3.10 4.89 0.99
C THR A 21 -3.77 6.11 0.38
N ASN A 22 -4.77 6.67 1.06
CA ASN A 22 -5.38 7.92 0.62
C ASN A 22 -4.53 9.10 1.12
N VAL A 23 -4.20 10.03 0.23
CA VAL A 23 -3.31 11.17 0.50
C VAL A 23 -3.95 12.50 0.10
N SER A 24 -3.67 13.52 0.91
CA SER A 24 -4.12 14.90 0.72
C SER A 24 -3.27 15.86 1.56
N GLY A 25 -3.26 17.14 1.23
CA GLY A 25 -2.66 18.18 2.06
C GLY A 25 -1.15 18.32 1.87
N THR A 26 -0.42 18.66 2.93
CA THR A 26 1.02 18.99 2.83
C THR A 26 1.89 17.86 3.38
N ILE A 27 2.89 17.43 2.60
CA ILE A 27 3.97 16.57 3.09
C ILE A 27 4.98 17.44 3.83
N ALA A 28 4.95 17.39 5.16
CA ALA A 28 5.72 18.28 6.03
C ALA A 28 7.18 17.83 6.26
N SER A 29 7.56 16.64 5.81
CA SER A 29 8.89 16.07 5.98
C SER A 29 9.22 15.07 4.89
N ASN A 30 10.51 14.82 4.65
CA ASN A 30 10.95 13.85 3.64
C ASN A 30 10.21 12.52 3.81
N THR A 31 9.59 12.07 2.74
CA THR A 31 8.68 10.92 2.73
C THR A 31 8.98 10.06 1.53
N THR A 32 8.90 8.74 1.72
CA THR A 32 8.95 7.78 0.62
C THR A 32 7.57 7.18 0.43
N TRP A 33 7.08 7.18 -0.80
CA TRP A 33 5.97 6.35 -1.22
C TRP A 33 6.53 5.04 -1.75
N ASP A 34 6.24 3.94 -1.05
CA ASP A 34 6.78 2.61 -1.34
C ASP A 34 5.69 1.68 -1.89
N LEU A 35 6.11 0.53 -2.43
CA LEU A 35 5.16 -0.43 -2.99
C LEU A 35 4.17 -1.00 -1.95
N ALA A 36 4.52 -0.98 -0.66
CA ALA A 36 3.66 -1.52 0.39
C ALA A 36 2.47 -0.61 0.67
N GLY A 37 2.64 0.71 0.51
CA GLY A 37 1.58 1.72 0.57
C GLY A 37 0.88 2.00 -0.76
N SER A 38 1.20 1.25 -1.81
CA SER A 38 0.56 1.36 -3.12
C SER A 38 -0.80 0.64 -3.16
N PRO A 39 -1.83 1.22 -3.82
CA PRO A 39 -1.80 2.49 -4.54
C PRO A 39 -1.96 3.72 -3.63
N TYR A 40 -1.36 4.84 -4.02
CA TYR A 40 -1.54 6.14 -3.38
C TYR A 40 -2.65 6.94 -4.09
N ILE A 41 -3.81 7.04 -3.44
CA ILE A 41 -4.98 7.72 -4.00
C ILE A 41 -4.99 9.19 -3.57
N LEU A 42 -4.76 10.10 -4.52
CA LEU A 42 -4.85 11.54 -4.32
C LEU A 42 -6.33 11.96 -4.21
N GLU A 43 -6.81 12.21 -3.00
CA GLU A 43 -8.17 12.70 -2.75
C GLU A 43 -8.29 14.22 -2.93
N SER A 44 -7.16 14.93 -2.81
CA SER A 44 -7.02 16.36 -3.11
C SER A 44 -5.55 16.69 -3.41
N ASP A 45 -5.25 17.98 -3.63
CA ASP A 45 -3.90 18.43 -3.89
C ASP A 45 -2.93 18.00 -2.79
N VAL A 46 -1.77 17.50 -3.22
CA VAL A 46 -0.63 17.21 -2.35
C VAL A 46 0.45 18.25 -2.61
N LEU A 47 0.77 19.03 -1.58
CA LEU A 47 1.84 20.01 -1.61
C LEU A 47 3.11 19.40 -1.02
N VAL A 48 4.20 19.51 -1.78
CA VAL A 48 5.57 19.23 -1.32
C VAL A 48 6.30 20.58 -1.22
N PRO A 49 6.50 21.14 -0.01
CA PRO A 49 7.16 22.43 0.18
C PRO A 49 8.65 22.40 -0.21
N ASP A 50 9.23 23.58 -0.43
CA ASP A 50 10.67 23.72 -0.63
C ASP A 50 11.46 23.11 0.54
N GLY A 51 12.50 22.34 0.21
CA GLY A 51 13.34 21.64 1.20
C GLY A 51 12.77 20.30 1.69
N VAL A 52 11.56 19.91 1.27
CA VAL A 52 11.02 18.56 1.48
C VAL A 52 11.15 17.74 0.19
N THR A 53 11.51 16.47 0.33
CA THR A 53 11.57 15.52 -0.79
C THR A 53 10.47 14.47 -0.65
N LEU A 54 9.77 14.22 -1.75
CA LEU A 54 8.92 13.05 -1.93
C LEU A 54 9.63 12.11 -2.91
N ASP A 55 10.13 10.99 -2.39
CA ASP A 55 10.68 9.90 -3.19
C ASP A 55 9.58 8.90 -3.49
N ILE A 56 9.45 8.48 -4.75
CA ILE A 56 8.44 7.51 -5.18
C ILE A 56 9.18 6.30 -5.75
N ASP A 57 8.98 5.14 -5.11
CA ASP A 57 9.63 3.91 -5.54
C ASP A 57 9.14 3.46 -6.93
N PRO A 58 9.98 2.80 -7.74
CA PRO A 58 9.57 2.26 -9.02
C PRO A 58 8.41 1.27 -8.88
N GLY A 59 7.32 1.49 -9.62
CA GLY A 59 6.16 0.59 -9.64
C GLY A 59 5.08 0.92 -8.61
N VAL A 60 5.21 2.03 -7.87
CA VAL A 60 4.10 2.63 -7.13
C VAL A 60 3.01 3.11 -8.10
N GLU A 61 1.75 2.84 -7.76
CA GLU A 61 0.53 3.19 -8.50
C GLU A 61 -0.30 4.26 -7.79
#